data_AF-A0A2M7F0A4-F1
#
_entry.id   AF-A0A2M7F0A4-F1
#
_cell.length_a   1.000
_cell.length_b   1.000
_cell.length_c   1.000
_cell.angle_alpha   90.00
_cell.angle_beta   90.00
_cell.angle_gamma   90.00
#
_symmetry.space_group_name_H-M   'P 1'
#
loop_
_entity.id
_entity.type
_entity.pdbx_description
1 polymer ?
#
loop_
_entity_poly.entity_id
_entity_poly.type
_entity_poly.pdbx_seq_one_letter_code
_entity_poly.pdbx_strand_id
1 'polypeptide(L)' 'MSDTPQPPENMDEMPPDRPQYTGPVVSIEHEMKTSYLDYAMSVIVSRAIPDLRDGLKPVHR' A
#
# COMPACT_ATOMS: atom_id res chain seq x y z
N MET A 1 -6.78 -52.06 -34.60
CA MET A 1 -6.84 -50.59 -34.66
C MET A 1 -7.08 -50.11 -33.25
N SER A 2 -6.04 -49.62 -32.57
CA SER A 2 -6.13 -49.05 -31.22
C SER A 2 -5.65 -47.63 -31.33
N ASP A 3 -6.57 -46.74 -31.70
CA ASP A 3 -6.32 -45.31 -31.77
C ASP A 3 -6.38 -44.78 -30.33
N THR A 4 -5.21 -44.61 -29.72
CA THR A 4 -5.13 -44.06 -28.36
C THR A 4 -4.86 -42.56 -28.51
N PRO A 5 -5.71 -41.67 -27.98
CA PRO A 5 -5.52 -40.24 -28.16
C PRO A 5 -4.21 -39.80 -27.51
N GLN A 6 -3.32 -39.18 -28.28
CA GLN A 6 -2.12 -38.56 -27.74
C GLN A 6 -2.50 -37.31 -26.93
N PRO A 7 -1.99 -37.15 -25.70
CA PRO A 7 -2.20 -35.91 -24.95
C PRO A 7 -1.53 -34.75 -25.69
N PRO A 8 -2.08 -33.52 -25.57
CA PRO A 8 -1.51 -32.35 -26.24
C PRO A 8 -0.08 -32.06 -25.73
N GLU A 9 0.86 -31.85 -26.65
CA GLU A 9 2.31 -31.65 -26.39
C GLU A 9 2.66 -30.32 -25.70
N ASN A 10 1.66 -29.51 -25.33
CA ASN A 10 1.85 -28.18 -24.74
C ASN A 10 1.93 -28.18 -23.19
N MET A 11 2.26 -29.30 -22.56
CA MET A 11 2.33 -29.38 -21.09
C MET A 11 3.63 -28.80 -20.51
N ASP A 12 4.63 -28.48 -21.35
CA ASP A 12 5.96 -28.03 -20.92
C ASP A 12 6.17 -26.51 -20.95
N GLU A 13 5.19 -25.72 -21.42
CA GLU A 13 5.25 -24.26 -21.33
C GLU A 13 4.80 -23.79 -19.94
N MET A 14 5.70 -23.94 -18.97
CA MET A 14 5.52 -23.36 -17.64
C MET A 14 5.48 -21.82 -17.77
N PRO A 15 4.42 -21.15 -17.32
CA PRO A 15 4.34 -19.69 -17.39
C PRO A 15 5.53 -19.07 -16.63
N PRO A 16 6.03 -17.91 -17.06
CA PRO A 16 7.20 -17.29 -16.43
C PRO A 16 6.93 -17.07 -14.94
N ASP A 17 7.87 -17.55 -14.11
CA ASP A 17 7.82 -17.42 -12.66
C ASP A 17 7.80 -15.94 -12.28
N ARG A 18 6.64 -15.43 -11.87
CA ARG A 18 6.51 -14.04 -11.46
C ARG A 18 7.24 -13.89 -10.14
N PRO A 19 8.10 -12.87 -9.96
CA PRO A 19 8.80 -12.68 -8.70
C PRO A 19 7.78 -12.60 -7.56
N GLN A 20 7.89 -13.52 -6.61
CA GLN A 20 7.02 -13.53 -5.44
C GLN A 20 7.37 -12.32 -4.58
N TYR A 21 6.36 -11.52 -4.22
CA TYR A 21 6.53 -10.39 -3.33
C TYR A 21 7.04 -10.89 -1.97
N THR A 22 8.31 -10.64 -1.67
CA THR A 22 8.97 -10.96 -0.39
C THR A 22 9.02 -9.72 0.49
N GLY A 23 7.93 -8.97 0.55
CA GLY A 23 7.81 -7.80 1.42
C GLY A 23 6.89 -8.08 2.61
N PRO A 24 6.94 -7.21 3.64
CA PRO A 24 6.01 -7.30 4.75
C PRO A 24 4.57 -7.12 4.26
N VAL A 25 3.70 -8.03 4.67
CA VAL A 25 2.26 -7.92 4.39
C VAL A 25 1.64 -7.07 5.48
N VAL A 26 1.05 -5.94 5.12
CA VAL A 26 0.36 -5.03 6.05
C VAL A 26 -1.12 -4.99 5.72
N SER A 27 -1.97 -5.01 6.75
CA SER A 27 -3.41 -4.83 6.58
C SER A 27 -3.70 -3.41 6.09
N ILE A 28 -4.43 -3.30 4.98
CA ILE A 28 -4.85 -2.00 4.42
C ILE A 28 -5.66 -1.20 5.44
N GLU A 29 -6.55 -1.84 6.21
CA GLU A 29 -7.32 -1.16 7.26
C GLU A 29 -6.41 -0.50 8.30
N HIS A 30 -5.37 -1.23 8.72
CA HIS A 30 -4.41 -0.74 9.69
C HIS A 30 -3.59 0.43 9.13
N GLU A 31 -3.08 0.28 7.91
CA GLU A 31 -2.28 1.30 7.23
C GLU A 31 -3.07 2.60 7.02
N MET A 32 -4.32 2.48 6.56
CA MET A 32 -5.20 3.62 6.31
C MET A 32 -5.53 4.37 7.60
N LYS A 33 -5.78 3.64 8.70
CA LYS A 33 -6.05 4.25 10.00
C LYS A 33 -4.83 5.05 10.51
N THR A 34 -3.64 4.46 10.42
CA THR A 34 -2.40 5.09 10.87
C THR A 34 -2.06 6.30 10.01
N SER A 35 -2.07 6.15 8.69
CA SER A 35 -1.82 7.25 7.74
C SER A 35 -2.78 8.42 7.92
N TYR A 36 -4.07 8.13 8.17
CA TYR A 36 -5.05 9.18 8.44
C TYR A 36 -4.72 9.95 9.73
N LEU A 37 -4.37 9.23 10.80
CA LEU A 37 -4.09 9.83 12.09
C LEU A 37 -2.80 10.68 12.06
N ASP A 38 -1.76 10.19 11.39
CA ASP A 38 -0.49 10.89 11.21
C ASP A 38 -0.66 12.18 10.41
N TYR A 39 -1.42 12.12 9.30
CA TYR A 39 -1.71 13.30 8.51
C TYR A 39 -2.58 14.30 9.29
N ALA A 40 -3.63 13.83 9.96
CA ALA A 40 -4.50 14.69 10.76
C ALA A 40 -3.73 15.40 11.87
N MET A 41 -2.86 14.68 12.59
CA MET A 41 -2.04 15.25 13.65
C MET A 41 -1.06 16.30 13.11
N SER A 42 -0.41 16.02 11.97
CA SER A 42 0.47 16.98 11.29
C SER A 42 -0.25 18.27 10.92
N VAL A 43 -1.46 18.18 10.38
CA VAL A 43 -2.30 19.34 10.02
C VAL A 43 -2.71 20.14 11.25
N ILE A 44 -3.14 19.47 12.32
CA ILE A 44 -3.60 20.11 13.55
C ILE A 44 -2.48 20.97 14.15
N VAL A 45 -1.30 20.37 14.33
CA VAL A 45 -0.15 21.02 14.96
C VAL A 45 0.44 22.12 14.10
N SER A 46 0.56 21.88 12.79
CA SER A 46 1.38 22.74 11.92
C SER A 46 0.59 23.83 11.20
N ARG A 47 -0.75 23.79 11.22
CA ARG A 47 -1.57 24.69 10.39
C ARG A 47 -2.87 25.13 11.06
N ALA A 48 -3.54 24.25 11.80
CA ALA A 48 -4.93 24.50 12.22
C ALA A 48 -5.03 25.31 13.52
N ILE A 49 -4.21 25.02 14.53
CA ILE A 49 -4.28 25.66 15.84
C ILE A 49 -3.20 26.75 15.94
N PRO A 50 -3.56 28.04 16.16
CA PRO A 50 -2.57 29.10 16.39
C PRO A 50 -1.86 28.88 17.73
N ASP A 51 -0.58 29.27 17.80
CA ASP A 51 0.22 29.12 19.01
C ASP A 51 -0.34 30.01 20.13
N LEU A 52 -0.48 29.45 21.33
CA LEU A 52 -1.11 30.11 22.48
C LEU A 52 -0.31 31.31 23.00
N ARG A 53 0.98 31.40 22.67
CA ARG A 53 1.89 32.43 23.18
C ARG A 53 1.75 33.76 22.43
N ASP A 54 1.50 33.67 21.14
CA ASP A 54 1.60 34.75 20.18
C ASP A 54 0.30 34.94 19.36
N GLY A 55 -0.61 33.97 19.36
CA GLY A 55 -1.90 34.03 18.67
C GLY A 55 -1.78 34.07 17.14
N LEU A 56 -0.55 33.97 16.61
CA LEU A 56 -0.26 33.99 15.18
C LEU A 56 -0.31 32.57 14.62
N LYS A 57 -0.90 32.44 13.43
CA LYS A 57 -0.85 31.19 12.66
C LYS A 57 0.58 30.97 12.15
N PRO A 58 1.03 29.71 11.97
CA PRO A 58 2.40 29.40 11.52
C PRO A 58 2.87 30.10 10.24
N VAL A 59 1.97 30.49 9.35
CA VAL A 59 2.30 31.24 8.11
C VAL A 59 2.66 32.71 8.35
N HIS A 60 2.25 33.27 9.50
CA HIS A 60 2.42 34.69 9.84
C HIS A 60 3.50 34.93 10.91
N ARG A 61 4.17 33.87 11.38
CA ARG A 61 5.37 33.97 12.20
C ARG A 61 6.58 34.11 11.29
#